data_AF-A0A1I6UPF4-F1
#
_entry.id   AF-A0A1I6UPF4-F1
#
_cell.length_a   1.000
_cell.length_b   1.000
_cell.length_c   1.000
_cell.angle_alpha   90.00
_cell.angle_beta   90.00
_cell.angle_gamma   90.00
#
_symmetry.space_group_name_H-M   'P 1'
#
loop_
_entity.id
_entity.type
_entity.pdbx_description
1 polymer ?
#
loop_
_entity_poly.entity_id
_entity_poly.type
_entity_poly.pdbx_seq_one_letter_code
_entity_poly.pdbx_strand_id
1 'polypeptide(L)' 'MTMLLSQKYEIFPTQEQKEMLERWLQYCRQTYNSALLDKQRKYKENKQSYTRSDMQKQQTIDKKRYPFLKEVPS' A
#
# COMPACT_ATOMS: atom_id res chain seq x y z
N MET A 1 36.57 -7.25 -22.34
CA MET A 1 35.48 -7.19 -21.34
C MET A 1 34.86 -5.81 -21.43
N THR A 2 33.82 -5.65 -22.25
CA THR A 2 33.16 -4.36 -22.47
C THR A 2 32.10 -4.17 -21.38
N MET A 3 32.33 -3.24 -20.46
CA MET A 3 31.27 -2.73 -19.59
C MET A 3 30.28 -1.95 -20.48
N LEU A 4 29.08 -2.48 -20.66
CA LEU A 4 27.96 -1.70 -21.17
C LEU A 4 27.52 -0.75 -20.03
N LEU A 5 28.12 0.43 -19.96
CA LEU A 5 27.67 1.53 -19.08
C LEU A 5 26.37 2.10 -19.66
N SER A 6 25.24 1.58 -19.20
CA SER A 6 23.90 2.02 -19.63
C SER A 6 23.38 3.25 -18.88
N GLN A 7 24.21 4.03 -18.19
CA GLN A 7 23.73 5.19 -17.43
C GLN A 7 24.48 6.46 -17.80
N LYS A 8 24.15 7.00 -18.99
CA LYS A 8 24.57 8.35 -19.39
C LYS A 8 23.85 9.44 -18.58
N TYR A 9 22.76 9.10 -17.90
CA TYR A 9 21.97 10.01 -17.07
C TYR A 9 21.49 9.28 -15.81
N GLU A 10 21.84 9.81 -14.65
CA GLU A 10 21.24 9.38 -13.37
C GLU A 10 19.86 10.02 -13.25
N ILE A 11 18.83 9.20 -13.05
CA ILE A 11 17.46 9.69 -12.84
C ILE A 11 17.27 9.88 -11.34
N PHE A 12 17.16 11.14 -10.92
CA PHE A 12 16.79 11.50 -9.56
C PHE A 12 15.34 11.94 -9.49
N PRO A 13 14.59 11.55 -8.45
CA PRO A 13 13.23 12.02 -8.30
C PRO A 13 13.22 13.53 -8.02
N THR A 14 12.28 14.24 -8.64
CA THR A 14 11.96 15.62 -8.26
C THR A 14 11.43 15.66 -6.82
N GLN A 15 11.38 16.85 -6.22
CA GLN A 15 10.84 17.00 -4.87
C GLN A 15 9.39 16.50 -4.78
N GLU A 16 8.56 16.84 -5.77
CA GLU A 16 7.17 16.36 -5.88
C GLU A 16 7.08 14.83 -5.96
N GLN A 17 7.99 14.19 -6.70
CA GLN A 17 8.04 12.73 -6.80
C GLN A 17 8.42 12.08 -5.47
N LYS A 18 9.33 12.68 -4.70
CA LYS A 18 9.69 12.20 -3.36
C LYS A 18 8.51 12.26 -2.41
N GLU A 19 7.82 13.41 -2.38
CA GLU A 19 6.64 13.61 -1.53
C GLU A 19 5.50 12.66 -1.91
N MET A 20 5.28 12.46 -3.22
CA MET A 20 4.30 11.50 -3.72
C MET A 20 4.61 10.07 -3.25
N LEU A 21 5.88 9.64 -3.36
CA LEU A 21 6.31 8.31 -2.91
C LEU A 21 6.14 8.16 -1.39
N GLU A 22 6.52 9.15 -0.61
CA GLU A 22 6.36 9.14 0.85
C GLU A 22 4.89 9.02 1.25
N ARG A 23 4.02 9.78 0.57
CA ARG A 23 2.56 9.69 0.78
C ARG A 23 2.02 8.31 0.45
N TRP A 24 2.43 7.70 -0.66
CA TRP A 24 2.02 6.35 -1.01
C TRP A 24 2.48 5.31 0.02
N LEU A 25 3.73 5.40 0.49
CA LEU A 25 4.24 4.53 1.55
C LEU A 25 3.41 4.65 2.82
N GLN A 26 3.02 5.87 3.19
CA GLN A 26 2.18 6.11 4.35
C GLN A 26 0.78 5.50 4.18
N TYR A 27 0.17 5.62 3.00
CA TYR A 27 -1.13 4.98 2.71
C TYR A 27 -1.04 3.45 2.75
N CYS A 28 0.01 2.86 2.18
CA CYS A 28 0.27 1.43 2.27
C CYS A 28 0.41 0.97 3.74
N ARG A 29 1.16 1.71 4.55
CA ARG A 29 1.35 1.39 5.98
C ARG A 29 0.03 1.47 6.75
N GLN A 30 -0.75 2.52 6.54
CA GLN A 30 -2.04 2.70 7.21
C GLN A 30 -3.04 1.61 6.85
N THR A 31 -3.19 1.31 5.56
CA THR A 31 -4.12 0.27 5.07
C THR A 31 -3.73 -1.11 5.58
N TYR A 32 -2.44 -1.46 5.56
CA TYR A 32 -1.93 -2.72 6.10
C TYR A 32 -2.21 -2.85 7.60
N ASN A 33 -1.89 -1.82 8.38
CA ASN A 33 -2.13 -1.83 9.83
C ASN A 33 -3.62 -1.92 10.16
N SER A 34 -4.49 -1.23 9.41
CA SER A 34 -5.94 -1.35 9.57
C SER A 34 -6.42 -2.78 9.38
N ALA A 35 -5.97 -3.46 8.30
CA ALA A 35 -6.35 -4.84 8.03
C ALA A 35 -5.87 -5.81 9.14
N LEU A 36 -4.68 -5.58 9.71
CA LEU A 36 -4.19 -6.36 10.85
C LEU A 36 -5.04 -6.14 12.11
N LEU A 37 -5.44 -4.90 12.38
CA LEU A 37 -6.34 -4.59 13.50
C LEU A 37 -7.71 -5.24 13.31
N ASP A 38 -8.25 -5.23 12.09
CA ASP A 38 -9.50 -5.93 11.76
C ASP A 38 -9.39 -7.43 12.00
N LYS A 39 -8.28 -8.04 11.55
CA LYS A 39 -7.99 -9.45 11.81
C LYS A 39 -7.94 -9.75 13.30
N GLN A 40 -7.27 -8.90 14.08
CA GLN A 40 -7.16 -9.08 15.53
C GLN A 40 -8.52 -8.94 16.22
N ARG A 41 -9.33 -7.94 15.85
CA ARG A 41 -10.67 -7.70 16.41
C ARG A 41 -11.61 -8.87 16.11
N LYS A 42 -11.70 -9.29 14.85
CA LYS A 42 -12.51 -10.43 14.41
C LYS A 42 -12.22 -11.70 15.20
N TYR A 43 -10.92 -11.98 15.41
CA TYR A 43 -10.52 -13.15 16.19
C TYR A 43 -10.83 -13.00 17.68
N LYS A 44 -10.60 -11.82 18.28
CA LYS A 44 -10.90 -11.59 19.70
C LYS A 44 -12.39 -11.72 20.01
N GLU A 45 -13.24 -11.15 19.16
CA GLU A 45 -14.69 -11.11 19.37
C GLU A 45 -15.37 -12.45 19.05
N ASN A 46 -15.03 -13.06 17.91
CA ASN A 46 -15.81 -14.17 17.36
C ASN A 46 -15.00 -15.47 17.22
N LYS A 47 -13.71 -15.48 17.57
CA LYS A 47 -12.77 -16.59 17.30
C LYS A 47 -12.69 -16.98 15.82
N GLN A 48 -13.11 -16.09 14.92
CA GLN A 48 -13.13 -16.33 13.48
C GLN A 48 -11.80 -15.95 12.85
N SER A 49 -11.38 -16.74 11.86
CA SER A 49 -10.26 -16.38 10.99
C SER A 49 -10.70 -15.29 10.02
N TYR A 50 -9.94 -14.21 9.94
CA TYR A 50 -10.10 -13.18 8.93
C TYR A 50 -9.11 -13.46 7.79
N THR A 51 -9.61 -14.02 6.71
CA THR A 51 -8.79 -14.56 5.63
C THR A 51 -8.26 -13.45 4.72
N ARG A 52 -7.31 -13.80 3.84
CA ARG A 52 -6.85 -12.89 2.79
C ARG A 52 -7.99 -12.39 1.90
N SER A 53 -8.91 -13.27 1.53
CA SER A 53 -10.06 -12.90 0.69
C SER A 53 -10.97 -11.88 1.38
N ASP A 54 -11.19 -12.04 2.68
CA ASP A 54 -12.00 -11.10 3.46
C ASP A 54 -11.34 -9.71 3.55
N MET A 55 -10.02 -9.68 3.78
CA MET A 55 -9.23 -8.44 3.76
C MET A 55 -9.28 -7.74 2.39
N GLN A 56 -9.24 -8.49 1.28
CA GLN A 56 -9.35 -7.91 -0.07
C GLN A 56 -10.74 -7.33 -0.36
N LYS A 57 -11.80 -7.99 0.11
CA LYS A 57 -13.16 -7.45 0.02
C LYS A 57 -13.28 -6.15 0.82
N GLN A 58 -12.75 -6.12 2.04
CA GLN A 58 -12.72 -4.91 2.87
C GLN A 58 -11.92 -3.79 2.20
N GLN A 59 -10.75 -4.10 1.65
CA GLN A 59 -9.94 -3.12 0.90
C GLN A 59 -10.70 -2.50 -0.28
N THR A 60 -11.53 -3.28 -0.97
CA THR A 60 -12.38 -2.76 -2.06
C THR A 60 -13.44 -1.78 -1.55
N ILE A 61 -14.01 -2.04 -0.38
CA ILE A 61 -14.93 -1.13 0.30
C ILE A 61 -14.19 0.14 0.75
N ASP A 62 -13.00 -0.02 1.33
CA ASP A 62 -12.17 1.09 1.81
C ASP A 62 -11.74 2.00 0.65
N LYS A 63 -11.37 1.45 -0.51
CA LYS A 63 -11.08 2.23 -1.73
C LYS A 63 -12.29 2.99 -2.27
N LYS A 64 -13.52 2.54 -2.00
CA LYS A 64 -14.75 3.30 -2.33
C LYS A 64 -14.99 4.43 -1.33
N ARG A 65 -14.74 4.18 -0.05
CA ARG A 65 -14.92 5.16 1.03
C ARG A 65 -13.84 6.25 1.04
N TYR A 66 -12.61 5.88 0.71
CA TYR A 66 -11.42 6.72 0.72
C TYR A 66 -10.81 6.72 -0.70
N PRO A 67 -11.28 7.60 -1.59
CA PRO A 67 -10.86 7.60 -3.00
C PRO A 67 -9.35 7.78 -3.22
N PHE A 68 -8.67 8.49 -2.31
CA PHE A 68 -7.21 8.69 -2.37
C PHE A 68 -6.41 7.38 -2.34
N LEU A 69 -6.98 6.29 -1.81
CA LEU A 69 -6.36 4.96 -1.85
C LEU A 69 -6.28 4.37 -3.26
N LYS A 70 -6.97 4.96 -4.24
CA LYS A 70 -6.85 4.58 -5.66
C LYS A 70 -5.67 5.28 -6.37
N GLU A 71 -5.08 6.30 -5.74
CA GLU A 71 -3.92 6.99 -6.29
C GLU A 71 -2.63 6.18 -6.14
N VAL A 72 -2.63 5.20 -5.22
CA VAL A 72 -1.50 4.28 -5.04
C VAL A 72 -1.47 3.28 -6.20
N PRO A 73 -0.34 3.15 -6.91
CA PRO A 73 -0.17 2.14 -7.95
C PRO A 73 -0.46 0.73 -7.44
N SER A 74 -1.12 -0.09 -8.27
CA SER A 74 -1.54 -1.46 -7.94
C SER A 74 -0.61 -2.51 -8.52
#